data_AF-A0A9E6TTQ1-F1
#
_entry.id   AF-A0A9E6TTQ1-F1
#
_cell.length_a   1.000
_cell.length_b   1.000
_cell.length_c   1.000
_cell.angle_alpha   90.00
_cell.angle_beta   90.00
_cell.angle_gamma   90.00
#
_symmetry.space_group_name_H-M   'P 1'
#
loop_
_entity.id
_entity.type
_entity.pdbx_description
1 polymer ?
#
loop_
_entity_poly.entity_id
_entity_poly.type
_entity_poly.pdbx_seq_one_letter_code
_entity_poly.pdbx_strand_id
1 'polypeptide(L)' 'MNRSEIHQQICHSIEQQLSMKWLQDPSHAEEHSYSLDIAALFHELEAQFHVQLDIKRDLRGINTIEDLSRFIYAKTRAA' A
#
# COMPACT_ATOMS: atom_id res chain seq x y z
N MET A 1 10.25 -13.48 -6.10
CA MET A 1 10.07 -12.46 -5.06
C MET A 1 9.59 -13.12 -3.78
N ASN A 2 10.26 -12.87 -2.66
CA ASN A 2 9.94 -13.44 -1.36
C ASN A 2 9.02 -12.51 -0.55
N ARG A 3 8.31 -13.06 0.44
CA ARG A 3 7.39 -12.29 1.30
C ARG A 3 8.07 -11.07 1.94
N SER A 4 9.33 -11.21 2.38
CA SER A 4 10.08 -10.11 2.99
C SER A 4 10.36 -8.98 2.01
N GLU A 5 10.62 -9.27 0.74
CA GLU A 5 10.83 -8.26 -0.30
C GLU A 5 9.52 -7.50 -0.56
N ILE A 6 8.41 -8.22 -0.68
CA ILE A 6 7.06 -7.62 -0.82
C ILE A 6 6.76 -6.69 0.36
N HIS A 7 7.02 -7.16 1.58
CA HIS A 7 6.82 -6.36 2.79
C HIS A 7 7.65 -5.07 2.78
N GLN A 8 8.94 -5.16 2.45
CA GLN A 8 9.81 -3.99 2.36
C GLN A 8 9.32 -3.01 1.30
N GLN A 9 8.82 -3.50 0.17
CA GLN A 9 8.29 -2.63 -0.89
C GLN A 9 7.02 -1.91 -0.48
N ILE A 10 6.10 -2.60 0.20
CA ILE A 10 4.90 -1.97 0.75
C ILE A 10 5.29 -0.87 1.74
N CYS A 11 6.21 -1.14 2.66
CA CYS A 11 6.71 -0.13 3.60
C CYS A 11 7.33 1.05 2.85
N HIS A 12 8.13 0.80 1.83
CA HIS A 12 8.76 1.85 1.04
C HIS A 12 7.74 2.74 0.31
N SER A 13 6.72 2.16 -0.33
CA SER A 13 5.65 2.94 -0.98
C SER A 13 4.85 3.77 0.01
N ILE A 14 4.60 3.24 1.22
CA ILE A 14 3.95 3.99 2.31
C ILE A 14 4.83 5.17 2.74
N GLU A 15 6.12 4.93 2.98
CA GLU A 15 7.07 5.98 3.36
C GLU A 15 7.20 7.06 2.28
N GLN A 16 7.20 6.69 0.99
CA GLN A 16 7.22 7.62 -0.13
C GLN A 16 5.96 8.48 -0.18
N GLN A 17 4.76 7.89 -0.05
CA GLN A 17 3.51 8.66 0.01
C GLN A 17 3.51 9.64 1.18
N LEU A 18 3.92 9.19 2.36
CA LEU A 18 3.96 10.03 3.56
C LEU A 18 4.98 11.15 3.41
N SER A 19 6.17 10.87 2.86
CA SER A 19 7.21 11.89 2.64
C SER A 19 6.76 12.97 1.65
N MET A 20 6.04 12.59 0.60
CA MET A 20 5.46 13.53 -0.37
C MET A 20 4.37 14.41 0.27
N LYS A 21 3.57 13.85 1.18
CA LYS A 21 2.57 14.60 1.96
C LYS A 21 3.21 15.50 3.03
N TRP A 22 4.36 15.13 3.57
CA TRP A 22 5.10 15.96 4.54
C TRP A 22 5.79 17.19 3.92
N LEU A 23 6.01 17.19 2.60
CA LEU A 23 6.48 18.36 1.85
C LEU A 23 5.40 19.43 1.69
N GLN A 24 4.13 19.12 1.95
CA GLN A 24 3.06 20.12 1.94
C GLN A 24 3.16 21.02 3.17
N ASP A 25 3.01 22.32 2.94
CA ASP A 25 3.01 23.32 3.99
C ASP A 25 1.88 23.02 5.00
N PRO A 26 2.20 22.85 6.30
CA PRO A 26 1.21 22.45 7.30
C PRO A 26 0.09 23.47 7.49
N SER A 27 0.28 24.73 7.07
CA SER A 27 -0.77 25.77 7.08
C SER A 27 -1.85 25.52 6.01
N HIS A 28 -1.53 24.73 4.98
CA HIS A 28 -2.41 24.36 3.88
C HIS A 28 -2.87 22.90 3.96
N ALA A 29 -2.42 22.16 4.97
CA ALA A 29 -2.82 20.78 5.17
C ALA A 29 -4.26 20.72 5.71
N GLU A 30 -5.17 20.17 4.93
CA GLU A 30 -6.49 19.77 5.40
C GLU A 30 -6.34 18.66 6.47
N GLU A 31 -7.34 18.49 7.33
CA GLU A 31 -7.33 17.52 8.45
C GLU A 31 -7.04 16.07 8.00
N HIS A 32 -7.20 15.77 6.70
CA HIS A 32 -6.93 14.48 6.09
C HIS A 32 -5.72 14.44 5.14
N SER A 33 -4.97 15.54 4.99
CA SER A 33 -3.82 15.59 4.06
C SER A 33 -2.74 14.56 4.39
N TYR A 34 -2.60 14.22 5.67
CA TYR A 34 -1.65 13.22 6.17
C TYR A 34 -2.22 11.79 6.24
N SER A 35 -3.46 11.55 5.78
CA SER A 35 -3.97 10.18 5.71
C SER A 35 -3.27 9.40 4.61
N LEU A 36 -3.00 8.13 4.85
CA LEU A 36 -2.49 7.24 3.81
C LEU A 36 -3.56 7.08 2.72
N ASP A 37 -3.18 7.24 1.45
CA ASP A 37 -4.08 6.96 0.35
C ASP A 37 -4.01 5.47 0.01
N ILE A 38 -4.88 4.70 0.66
CA ILE A 38 -4.94 3.24 0.53
C ILE A 38 -5.25 2.84 -0.91
N ALA A 39 -6.07 3.62 -1.62
CA ALA A 39 -6.43 3.32 -3.00
C ALA A 39 -5.23 3.49 -3.93
N ALA A 40 -4.48 4.59 -3.78
CA ALA A 40 -3.24 4.81 -4.51
C ALA A 40 -2.19 3.74 -4.18
N LEU A 41 -2.05 3.37 -2.90
CA LEU A 41 -1.12 2.31 -2.48
C LEU A 41 -1.48 0.98 -3.16
N PHE A 42 -2.75 0.59 -3.15
CA PHE A 42 -3.20 -0.65 -3.79
C PHE A 42 -2.93 -0.63 -5.29
N HIS A 43 -3.26 0.46 -5.99
CA HIS A 43 -3.00 0.60 -7.41
C HIS A 43 -1.51 0.45 -7.76
N GLU A 44 -0.63 1.04 -6.95
CA GLU A 44 0.81 0.96 -7.11
C GLU A 44 1.31 -0.48 -6.91
N LEU A 45 0.80 -1.17 -5.88
CA LEU A 45 1.10 -2.58 -5.62
C LEU A 45 0.57 -3.50 -6.72
N GLU A 46 -0.64 -3.27 -7.24
CA GLU A 46 -1.19 -4.02 -8.39
C GLU A 46 -0.28 -3.93 -9.61
N ALA A 47 0.15 -2.71 -9.95
CA ALA A 47 1.06 -2.45 -11.06
C ALA A 47 2.45 -3.09 -10.83
N GLN A 48 2.97 -2.99 -9.61
CA GLN A 48 4.33 -3.45 -9.28
C GLN A 48 4.43 -4.98 -9.21
N PHE A 49 3.40 -5.64 -8.69
CA PHE A 49 3.36 -7.09 -8.51
C PHE A 49 2.58 -7.83 -9.59
N HIS A 50 1.97 -7.12 -10.55
CA HIS A 50 1.07 -7.67 -11.58
C HIS A 50 -0.06 -8.54 -10.98
N VAL A 51 -0.59 -8.12 -9.83
CA VAL A 51 -1.69 -8.79 -9.14
C VAL A 51 -2.94 -7.92 -9.16
N GLN A 52 -4.11 -8.55 -9.05
CA GLN A 52 -5.37 -7.82 -8.91
C GLN A 52 -5.77 -7.75 -7.43
N LEU A 53 -5.88 -6.55 -6.88
CA LEU A 53 -6.28 -6.25 -5.51
C LEU A 53 -7.64 -5.55 -5.52
N ASP A 54 -8.65 -6.19 -4.95
CA ASP A 54 -9.99 -5.60 -4.85
C ASP A 54 -10.11 -4.83 -3.54
N ILE A 55 -10.01 -3.51 -3.60
CA ILE A 55 -10.14 -2.60 -2.45
C ILE A 55 -11.45 -2.84 -1.67
N LYS A 56 -12.54 -3.28 -2.29
CA LYS A 56 -13.82 -3.48 -1.56
C LYS A 56 -13.89 -4.84 -0.88
N ARG A 57 -13.23 -5.84 -1.47
CA ARG A 57 -13.35 -7.24 -1.05
C ARG A 57 -12.16 -7.70 -0.20
N ASP A 58 -10.96 -7.24 -0.53
CA ASP A 58 -9.70 -7.66 0.08
C ASP A 58 -9.37 -6.81 1.34
N LEU A 59 -9.72 -5.52 1.37
CA LEU A 59 -9.54 -4.68 2.57
C LEU A 59 -10.36 -5.14 3.77
N ARG A 60 -11.46 -5.86 3.57
CA ARG A 60 -12.24 -6.42 4.69
C ARG A 60 -11.42 -7.40 5.54
N GLY A 61 -10.40 -8.04 4.95
CA GLY A 61 -9.52 -8.97 5.65
C GLY A 61 -8.15 -8.38 5.99
N ILE A 62 -7.75 -7.28 5.35
CA ILE A 62 -6.41 -6.70 5.48
C ILE A 62 -6.48 -5.54 6.48
N ASN A 63 -6.00 -5.79 7.70
CA ASN A 63 -5.92 -4.79 8.76
C ASN A 63 -4.48 -4.33 9.02
N THR A 64 -3.50 -5.08 8.53
CA THR A 64 -2.07 -4.82 8.76
C THR A 64 -1.25 -4.92 7.48
N ILE A 65 -0.07 -4.29 7.47
CA ILE A 65 0.93 -4.45 6.39
C ILE A 65 1.36 -5.92 6.27
N GLU A 66 1.40 -6.65 7.38
CA GLU A 66 1.71 -8.07 7.35
C GLU A 66 0.65 -8.88 6.60
N ASP A 67 -0.64 -8.64 6.85
CA ASP A 67 -1.76 -9.24 6.10
C ASP A 67 -1.67 -8.91 4.61
N LEU A 68 -1.41 -7.64 4.28
CA LEU A 68 -1.24 -7.18 2.90
C LEU A 68 -0.07 -7.90 2.22
N SER A 69 1.08 -7.98 2.88
CA SER A 69 2.27 -8.66 2.35
C SER A 69 2.02 -10.15 2.10
N ARG A 70 1.27 -10.79 3.00
CA ARG A 70 0.91 -12.21 2.90
C ARG A 70 -0.10 -12.46 1.79
N PHE A 71 -1.05 -11.55 1.63
CA PHE A 71 -2.06 -11.59 0.57
C PHE A 71 -1.44 -11.42 -0.81
N ILE A 72 -0.61 -10.38 -0.98
CA ILE A 72 0.10 -10.14 -2.24
C ILE A 72 0.99 -11.34 -2.58
N TYR A 73 1.77 -11.85 -1.62
CA TYR A 73 2.61 -13.04 -1.82
C TYR A 73 1.81 -14.27 -2.25
N ALA A 74 0.62 -14.49 -1.68
CA ALA A 74 -0.26 -15.57 -2.07
C ALA A 74 -0.77 -15.40 -3.52
N LYS A 75 -1.15 -14.18 -3.91
CA LYS A 75 -1.57 -13.86 -5.28
C LYS A 75 -0.45 -13.98 -6.30
N THR A 76 0.76 -13.51 -5.98
CA THR A 76 1.92 -13.62 -6.90
C THR A 76 2.35 -15.07 -7.13
N ARG A 77 2.01 -15.99 -6.22
CA ARG A 77 2.27 -17.43 -6.38
C ARG A 77 1.15 -18.19 -7.08
N ALA A 78 -0.04 -17.62 -7.14
CA ALA A 78 -1.21 -18.20 -7.78
C ALA A 78 -1.39 -17.71 -9.23
N ALA A 79 -0.71 -16.62 -9.61
CA ALA A 79 -0.58 -16.11 -10.98
C ALA A 79 0.53 -16.84 -11.74
#